data_AF-A0A9W5MYP1-F1
#
_entry.id   AF-A0A9W5MYP1-F1
#
_cell.length_a   1.000
_cell.length_b   1.000
_cell.length_c   1.000
_cell.angle_alpha   90.00
_cell.angle_beta   90.00
_cell.angle_gamma   90.00
#
_symmetry.space_group_name_H-M   'P 1'
#
loop_
_entity.id
_entity.type
_entity.pdbx_description
1 polymer ?
#
loop_
_entity_poly.entity_id
_entity_poly.type
_entity_poly.pdbx_seq_one_letter_code
_entity_poly.pdbx_strand_id
1 'polypeptide(L)'
;MGVVVFNPDTFREIYPQFVDTPNVRLDWWFAQAETLLNNTDCSIVKDLSERERLLMLLMRHLAALDERADQGGLVGRIGSATEGSVSVSADLSGVSGKAAWFAQTPWGLTYWQMTAKYRAFRYVPGGCYARR
;
A
#
# COMPACT_ATOMS: atom_id res chain seq x y z
N MET A 1 17.45 1.36 -15.04
CA MET A 1 16.99 0.79 -13.76
C MET A 1 17.17 1.90 -12.74
N GLY A 2 16.17 2.17 -11.89
CA GLY A 2 16.22 3.28 -10.94
C GLY A 2 15.39 3.03 -9.69
N VAL A 3 15.54 3.95 -8.75
CA VAL A 3 14.85 4.02 -7.47
C VAL A 3 13.91 5.23 -7.51
N VAL A 4 12.69 5.09 -6.97
CA VAL A 4 11.79 6.24 -6.79
C VAL A 4 12.32 7.08 -5.65
N VAL A 5 12.60 8.35 -5.90
CA VAL A 5 12.98 9.33 -4.86
C VAL A 5 11.71 10.01 -4.38
N PHE A 6 11.43 9.91 -3.08
CA PHE A 6 10.23 10.51 -2.51
C PHE A 6 10.29 12.04 -2.54
N ASN A 7 9.22 12.66 -3.01
CA ASN A 7 9.01 14.11 -2.91
C ASN A 7 7.79 14.42 -2.02
N PRO A 8 8.01 14.98 -0.82
CA PRO A 8 6.92 15.35 0.10
C PRO A 8 5.90 16.31 -0.51
N ASP A 9 6.33 17.24 -1.37
CA ASP A 9 5.44 18.26 -1.93
C ASP A 9 4.46 17.64 -2.93
N THR A 10 4.93 16.70 -3.76
CA THR A 10 4.06 15.94 -4.68
C THR A 10 3.02 15.13 -3.92
N PHE A 11 3.39 14.54 -2.78
CA PHE A 11 2.41 13.82 -1.94
C PHE A 11 1.34 14.76 -1.38
N ARG A 12 1.73 15.97 -0.94
CA ARG A 12 0.79 16.99 -0.45
C ARG A 12 -0.10 17.55 -1.55
N GLU A 13 0.40 17.71 -2.76
CA GLU A 13 -0.40 18.14 -3.91
C GLU A 13 -1.49 17.12 -4.26
N ILE A 14 -1.15 15.82 -4.21
CA ILE A 14 -2.10 14.72 -4.47
C ILE A 14 -3.09 14.55 -3.32
N TYR A 15 -2.62 14.75 -2.08
CA TYR A 15 -3.41 14.59 -0.87
C TYR A 15 -3.34 15.84 0.02
N PRO A 16 -4.11 16.90 -0.31
CA PRO A 16 -4.02 18.20 0.36
C PRO A 16 -4.27 18.17 1.86
N GLN A 17 -4.96 17.15 2.38
CA GLN A 17 -5.20 16.97 3.81
C GLN A 17 -3.92 16.75 4.64
N PHE A 18 -2.78 16.44 4.00
CA PHE A 18 -1.49 16.26 4.67
C PHE A 18 -0.55 17.47 4.54
N VAL A 19 -1.07 18.65 4.14
CA VAL A 19 -0.25 19.87 3.98
C VAL A 19 0.54 20.21 5.25
N ASP A 20 -0.09 20.07 6.43
CA ASP A 20 0.51 20.36 7.73
C ASP A 20 1.29 19.18 8.33
N THR A 21 1.36 18.05 7.63
CA THR A 21 2.07 16.87 8.12
C THR A 21 3.58 17.08 8.04
N PRO A 22 4.33 16.91 9.15
CA PRO A 22 5.77 17.12 9.15
C PRO A 22 6.48 16.09 8.26
N ASN A 23 7.57 16.52 7.59
CA ASN A 23 8.32 15.66 6.65
C ASN A 23 8.75 14.34 7.30
N VAL A 24 9.17 14.36 8.57
CA VAL A 24 9.58 13.17 9.32
C VAL A 24 8.49 12.08 9.32
N ARG A 25 7.20 12.47 9.40
CA ARG A 25 6.09 11.53 9.37
C ARG A 25 5.84 10.99 7.95
N LEU A 26 5.99 11.84 6.94
CA LEU A 26 5.88 11.42 5.53
C LEU A 26 7.00 10.44 5.15
N ASP A 27 8.24 10.73 5.58
CA ASP A 27 9.41 9.87 5.36
C ASP A 27 9.24 8.52 6.06
N TRP A 28 8.65 8.52 7.27
CA TRP A 28 8.34 7.29 7.99
C TRP A 28 7.36 6.39 7.21
N TRP A 29 6.26 6.96 6.72
CA TRP A 29 5.30 6.21 5.91
C TRP A 29 5.89 5.74 4.57
N PHE A 30 6.75 6.55 3.95
CA PHE A 30 7.44 6.15 2.73
C PHE A 30 8.37 4.95 2.99
N ALA A 31 9.20 5.01 4.03
CA ALA A 31 10.06 3.89 4.41
C ALA A 31 9.26 2.61 4.70
N GLN A 32 8.11 2.72 5.37
CA GLN A 32 7.20 1.59 5.56
C GLN A 32 6.64 1.07 4.23
N ALA A 33 6.24 1.95 3.30
CA ALA A 33 5.76 1.57 1.98
C ALA A 33 6.83 0.80 1.17
N GLU A 34 8.11 1.19 1.27
CA GLU A 34 9.23 0.49 0.63
C GLU A 34 9.44 -0.93 1.14
N THR A 35 9.06 -1.23 2.39
CA THR A 35 9.09 -2.62 2.91
C THR A 35 8.02 -3.51 2.27
N LEU A 36 6.90 -2.93 1.85
CA LEU A 36 5.79 -3.64 1.21
C LEU A 36 5.99 -3.76 -0.30
N LEU A 37 6.59 -2.74 -0.92
CA LEU A 37 6.93 -2.71 -2.34
C LEU A 37 8.41 -2.36 -2.50
N ASN A 38 9.19 -3.36 -2.96
CA ASN A 38 10.61 -3.18 -3.21
C ASN A 38 10.87 -1.98 -4.14
N ASN A 39 11.58 -0.96 -3.64
CA ASN A 39 11.95 0.23 -4.39
C ASN A 39 13.37 0.17 -4.99
N THR A 40 14.06 -0.96 -4.85
CA THR A 40 15.36 -1.15 -5.49
C THR A 40 15.23 -1.42 -6.99
N ASP A 41 16.36 -1.38 -7.65
CA ASP A 41 16.57 -1.80 -9.04
C ASP A 41 16.05 -3.22 -9.36
N CYS A 42 16.04 -4.09 -8.35
CA CYS A 42 15.54 -5.45 -8.45
C CYS A 42 14.01 -5.57 -8.35
N SER A 43 13.28 -4.45 -8.22
CA SER A 43 11.81 -4.46 -8.13
C SER A 43 11.15 -5.16 -9.33
N ILE A 44 10.01 -5.80 -9.07
CA ILE A 44 9.16 -6.40 -10.10
C ILE A 44 8.44 -5.33 -10.95
N VAL A 45 8.22 -4.15 -10.37
CA VAL A 45 7.62 -2.99 -11.02
C VAL A 45 8.76 -2.19 -11.68
N LYS A 46 8.94 -2.38 -12.98
CA LYS A 46 10.06 -1.78 -13.74
C LYS A 46 9.81 -0.34 -14.18
N ASP A 47 8.56 0.05 -14.39
CA ASP A 47 8.20 1.45 -14.64
C ASP A 47 8.27 2.24 -13.32
N LEU A 48 9.09 3.29 -13.29
CA LEU A 48 9.25 4.15 -12.12
C LEU A 48 7.98 4.96 -11.84
N SER A 49 7.26 5.39 -12.87
CA SER A 49 6.03 6.16 -12.71
C SER A 49 4.93 5.29 -12.09
N GLU A 50 4.83 4.02 -12.51
CA GLU A 50 3.93 3.06 -11.88
C GLU A 50 4.33 2.78 -10.43
N ARG A 51 5.63 2.56 -10.17
CA ARG A 51 6.12 2.29 -8.82
C ARG A 51 5.85 3.44 -7.86
N GLU A 52 6.08 4.67 -8.30
CA GLU A 52 5.80 5.87 -7.52
C GLU A 52 4.32 5.97 -7.14
N ARG A 53 3.41 5.78 -8.10
CA ARG A 53 1.96 5.77 -7.81
C ARG A 53 1.58 4.68 -6.80
N LEU A 54 2.16 3.49 -6.92
CA LEU A 54 1.92 2.39 -6.00
C LEU A 54 2.44 2.69 -4.59
N LEU A 55 3.63 3.29 -4.46
CA LEU A 55 4.18 3.72 -3.17
C LEU A 55 3.33 4.83 -2.54
N MET A 56 2.86 5.81 -3.31
CA MET A 56 1.96 6.86 -2.83
C MET A 56 0.62 6.29 -2.31
N LEU A 57 0.05 5.29 -2.99
CA LEU A 57 -1.16 4.60 -2.52
C LEU A 57 -0.92 3.86 -1.19
N LEU A 58 0.24 3.22 -1.03
CA LEU A 58 0.63 2.56 0.21
C LEU A 58 0.80 3.55 1.36
N MET A 59 1.49 4.67 1.12
CA MET A 59 1.63 5.74 2.11
C MET A 59 0.27 6.25 2.57
N ARG A 60 -0.63 6.54 1.63
CA ARG A 60 -1.98 7.00 1.97
C ARG A 60 -2.78 5.96 2.76
N HIS A 61 -2.62 4.68 2.42
CA HIS A 61 -3.21 3.58 3.18
C HIS A 61 -2.70 3.53 4.62
N LEU A 62 -1.39 3.65 4.84
CA LEU A 62 -0.77 3.68 6.16
C LEU A 62 -1.26 4.89 6.97
N ALA A 63 -1.27 6.07 6.37
CA ALA A 63 -1.80 7.28 7.02
C ALA A 63 -3.27 7.11 7.44
N ALA A 64 -4.11 6.47 6.63
CA ALA A 64 -5.51 6.18 6.98
C ALA A 64 -5.65 5.16 8.14
N LEU A 65 -4.70 4.23 8.27
CA LEU A 65 -4.68 3.30 9.40
C LEU A 65 -4.27 4.01 10.69
N ASP A 66 -3.27 4.89 10.62
CA ASP A 66 -2.83 5.69 11.76
C ASP A 66 -3.92 6.68 12.22
N GLU A 67 -4.58 7.38 11.29
CA GLU A 67 -5.74 8.27 11.57
C GLU A 67 -6.85 7.53 12.35
N ARG A 68 -7.11 6.26 11.98
CA ARG A 68 -8.10 5.43 12.69
C ARG A 68 -7.61 4.97 14.05
N ALA A 69 -6.32 4.62 14.18
CA ALA A 69 -5.74 4.22 15.45
C ALA A 69 -5.79 5.38 16.47
N ASP A 70 -5.50 6.61 16.03
CA ASP A 70 -5.57 7.82 16.85
C ASP A 70 -6.99 8.14 17.34
N GLN A 71 -8.01 7.72 16.59
CA GLN A 71 -9.43 7.86 16.96
C GLN A 71 -9.93 6.74 17.89
N GLY A 72 -9.04 5.88 18.41
CA GLY A 72 -9.41 4.73 19.23
C GLY A 72 -9.99 3.57 18.42
N GLY A 73 -9.76 3.55 17.10
CA GLY A 73 -10.17 2.47 16.21
C GLY A 73 -9.50 1.15 16.60
N LEU A 74 -10.32 0.12 16.83
CA LEU A 74 -9.85 -1.22 17.16
C LEU A 74 -8.96 -1.75 16.01
N VAL A 75 -7.69 -2.07 16.31
CA VAL A 75 -6.78 -2.68 15.32
C VAL A 75 -7.17 -4.16 15.16
N GLY A 76 -7.98 -4.45 14.13
CA GLY A 76 -8.54 -5.79 13.87
C GLY A 76 -9.73 -5.73 12.91
N ARG A 77 -10.28 -6.89 12.51
CA ARG A 77 -11.47 -6.96 11.65
C ARG A 77 -12.65 -6.27 12.34
N ILE A 78 -12.95 -5.03 11.96
CA ILE A 78 -14.21 -4.38 12.31
C ILE A 78 -15.25 -4.94 11.33
N GLY A 79 -15.97 -5.98 11.75
CA GLY A 79 -17.14 -6.52 11.04
C GLY A 79 -18.37 -5.62 11.13
N SER A 80 -18.32 -4.59 11.97
CA SER A 80 -19.33 -3.54 12.11
C SER A 80 -18.75 -2.38 12.92
N ALA A 81 -18.87 -1.14 12.42
CA ALA A 81 -18.76 0.08 13.23
C ALA A 81 -20.16 0.70 13.30
N THR A 82 -20.72 0.83 14.51
CA THR A 82 -21.98 1.55 14.72
C THR A 82 -21.64 2.97 15.15
N GLU A 83 -21.67 3.90 14.21
CA GLU A 83 -21.69 5.33 14.48
C GLU A 83 -23.10 5.80 14.11
N GLY A 84 -23.97 6.00 15.12
CA GLY A 84 -25.31 6.59 14.96
C GLY A 84 -26.13 6.18 13.73
N SER A 85 -27.00 5.17 13.86
CA SER A 85 -28.02 4.75 12.86
C SER A 85 -27.54 4.31 11.47
N VAL A 86 -26.23 4.34 11.17
CA VAL A 86 -25.69 3.83 9.90
C VAL A 86 -24.60 2.80 10.17
N SER A 87 -24.96 1.52 10.07
CA SER A 87 -24.01 0.41 10.07
C SER A 87 -23.55 0.15 8.64
N VAL A 88 -22.29 0.45 8.31
CA VAL A 88 -21.67 0.03 7.05
C VAL A 88 -20.96 -1.30 7.28
N SER A 89 -21.59 -2.39 6.86
CA SER A 89 -20.97 -3.72 6.85
C SER A 89 -20.28 -3.93 5.50
N ALA A 90 -18.96 -3.78 5.47
CA ALA A 90 -18.16 -4.19 4.30
C ALA A 90 -17.88 -5.71 4.41
N ASP A 91 -18.67 -6.52 3.69
CA ASP A 91 -18.43 -7.96 3.63
C ASP A 91 -17.18 -8.24 2.78
N LEU A 92 -16.23 -8.94 3.40
CA LEU A 92 -14.96 -9.34 2.80
C LEU A 92 -14.71 -10.84 2.97
N SER A 93 -15.79 -11.62 3.10
CA SER A 93 -15.74 -13.08 3.15
C SER A 93 -15.06 -13.66 1.89
N GLY A 94 -13.97 -14.44 2.09
CA GLY A 94 -13.26 -15.13 1.01
C GLY A 94 -11.94 -14.50 0.53
N VAL A 95 -11.54 -13.36 1.08
CA VAL A 95 -10.31 -12.67 0.71
C VAL A 95 -9.12 -13.22 1.52
N SER A 96 -8.07 -13.73 0.85
CA SER A 96 -6.87 -14.28 1.52
C SER A 96 -6.32 -13.32 2.59
N GLY A 97 -5.74 -13.82 3.69
CA GLY A 97 -5.37 -12.99 4.86
C GLY A 97 -4.53 -11.74 4.55
N LYS A 98 -3.71 -11.77 3.48
CA LYS A 98 -2.96 -10.59 3.02
C LYS A 98 -3.84 -9.53 2.36
N ALA A 99 -4.86 -9.94 1.62
CA ALA A 99 -5.76 -9.06 0.91
C ALA A 99 -6.79 -8.39 1.84
N ALA A 100 -7.08 -9.02 2.99
CA ALA A 100 -7.94 -8.43 4.02
C ALA A 100 -7.34 -7.15 4.65
N TRP A 101 -6.01 -7.06 4.77
CA TRP A 101 -5.35 -5.86 5.32
C TRP A 101 -5.52 -4.65 4.39
N PHE A 102 -5.25 -4.84 3.09
CA PHE A 102 -5.43 -3.81 2.07
C PHE A 102 -6.89 -3.36 1.95
N ALA A 103 -7.84 -4.24 2.27
CA ALA A 103 -9.24 -3.93 2.20
C ALA A 103 -9.76 -2.97 3.29
N GLN A 104 -8.92 -2.64 4.27
CA GLN A 104 -9.31 -1.71 5.33
C GLN A 104 -9.52 -0.28 4.81
N THR A 105 -8.92 0.10 3.67
CA THR A 105 -9.03 1.45 3.10
C THR A 105 -9.23 1.41 1.58
N PRO A 106 -9.86 2.44 0.97
CA PRO A 106 -10.04 2.50 -0.48
C PRO A 106 -8.71 2.55 -1.25
N TRP A 107 -7.68 3.17 -0.68
CA TRP A 107 -6.34 3.25 -1.28
C TRP A 107 -5.63 1.89 -1.24
N GLY A 108 -5.78 1.14 -0.14
CA GLY A 108 -5.28 -0.22 -0.03
C GLY A 108 -5.95 -1.17 -1.05
N LEU A 109 -7.27 -1.08 -1.23
CA LEU A 109 -7.99 -1.85 -2.26
C LEU A 109 -7.52 -1.49 -3.66
N THR A 110 -7.32 -0.20 -3.93
CA THR A 110 -6.83 0.28 -5.22
C THR A 110 -5.43 -0.26 -5.51
N TYR A 111 -4.52 -0.17 -4.54
CA TYR A 111 -3.19 -0.79 -4.61
C TYR A 111 -3.29 -2.29 -4.86
N TRP A 112 -4.18 -2.98 -4.14
CA TRP A 112 -4.39 -4.41 -4.30
C TRP A 112 -4.90 -4.74 -5.71
N GLN A 113 -5.79 -3.93 -6.30
CA GLN A 113 -6.25 -4.18 -7.66
C GLN A 113 -5.15 -3.90 -8.69
N MET A 114 -4.42 -2.80 -8.57
CA MET A 114 -3.35 -2.43 -9.51
C MET A 114 -2.20 -3.45 -9.51
N THR A 115 -1.90 -4.03 -8.35
CA THR A 115 -0.83 -5.03 -8.22
C THR A 115 -1.24 -6.45 -8.61
N ALA A 116 -2.48 -6.69 -9.04
CA ALA A 116 -2.97 -8.03 -9.40
C ALA A 116 -2.08 -8.73 -10.45
N LYS A 117 -1.63 -7.99 -11.46
CA LYS A 117 -0.72 -8.50 -12.51
C LYS A 117 0.65 -8.96 -12.01
N TYR A 118 1.08 -8.50 -10.83
CA TYR A 118 2.36 -8.86 -10.22
C TYR A 118 2.27 -10.03 -9.23
N ARG A 119 1.06 -10.41 -8.82
CA ARG A 119 0.82 -11.51 -7.86
C ARG A 119 0.51 -12.85 -8.52
N ALA A 120 0.47 -12.90 -9.84
CA ALA A 120 0.34 -14.15 -10.58
C ALA A 120 1.67 -14.93 -10.56
N PHE A 121 1.57 -16.26 -10.62
CA PHE A 121 2.74 -17.14 -10.70
C PHE A 121 3.60 -16.78 -11.92
N ARG A 122 4.91 -16.62 -11.72
CA ARG A 122 5.88 -16.45 -12.81
C ARG A 122 6.74 -17.70 -12.90
N TYR A 123 6.65 -18.39 -14.02
CA TYR A 123 7.53 -19.53 -14.31
C TYR A 123 8.94 -19.01 -14.65
N VAL A 124 9.92 -19.43 -13.86
CA VAL A 124 11.34 -19.22 -14.17
C VAL A 124 11.89 -20.57 -14.64
N PRO A 125 12.20 -20.74 -15.93
CA PRO A 125 12.78 -21.98 -16.41
C PRO A 125 14.12 -22.21 -15.72
N GLY A 126 14.29 -23.38 -15.09
CA GLY A 126 15.55 -23.77 -14.47
C GLY A 126 16.64 -23.90 -15.53
N GLY A 127 17.70 -23.10 -15.42
CA GLY A 127 18.86 -23.22 -16.28
C GLY A 127 19.56 -24.56 -16.03
N CYS A 128 19.71 -25.38 -17.07
CA CYS A 128 20.58 -26.55 -17.02
C CYS A 128 22.01 -26.07 -16.78
N TYR A 129 22.54 -26.27 -15.57
CA TYR A 129 23.96 -26.14 -15.31
C TYR A 129 24.68 -27.28 -16.05
N ALA A 130 25.09 -27.02 -17.29
CA ALA A 130 26.08 -27.86 -17.96
C ALA A 130 27.39 -27.71 -17.19
N ARG A 131 27.69 -28.67 -16.30
CA ARG A 131 29.04 -28.81 -15.74
C ARG A 131 29.98 -29.05 -16.91
N ARG A 132 30.93 -28.14 -17.09
CA ARG A 132 32.05 -28.30 -18.02
C ARG A 132 33.18 -29.05 -17.32
#